data_AF-A0AAW0ZYP4-F1
#
_entry.id   AF-A0AAW0ZYP4-F1
#
_cell.length_a   1.000
_cell.length_b   1.000
_cell.length_c   1.000
_cell.angle_alpha   90.00
_cell.angle_beta   90.00
_cell.angle_gamma   90.00
#
_symmetry.space_group_name_H-M   'P 1'
#
loop_
_entity.id
_entity.type
_entity.pdbx_description
1 polymer ?
#
loop_
_entity_poly.entity_id
_entity_poly.type
_entity_poly.pdbx_seq_one_letter_code
_entity_poly.pdbx_strand_id
1 'polypeptide(L)'
;MSQFPVTNITNETFSKLMYYDRNKTRSNLPFQIALYVNLWLFPIWLLISIVNLDAKYNNLSNVYKLLTVATFLVLSIFESLKLYLGYLGNLTGKIPELTSCWLISILIQLPLEAFLLFDRGISSHYSETLINFFMVCLLLIEIITGMIALMNLADHRAKVFYLMHLYDTCT
;
A
#
# COMPACT_ATOMS: atom_id res chain seq x y z
N MET A 1 10.02 44.67 -31.70
CA MET A 1 10.66 43.85 -30.64
C MET A 1 9.96 44.17 -29.33
N SER A 2 8.86 43.47 -29.00
CA SER A 2 8.07 43.73 -27.79
C SER A 2 7.27 42.51 -27.29
N GLN A 3 7.86 41.31 -27.32
CA GLN A 3 7.31 40.12 -26.65
C GLN A 3 7.85 40.05 -25.22
N PHE A 4 7.37 40.88 -24.29
CA PHE A 4 7.90 40.86 -22.90
C PHE A 4 6.89 41.00 -21.74
N PRO A 5 5.62 41.42 -21.89
CA PRO A 5 4.68 41.38 -20.76
C PRO A 5 3.85 40.08 -20.69
N VAL A 6 3.44 39.50 -21.82
CA VAL A 6 2.54 38.34 -21.85
C VAL A 6 3.24 37.06 -21.36
N THR A 7 4.48 36.83 -21.79
CA THR A 7 5.28 35.66 -21.42
C THR A 7 5.60 35.61 -19.92
N ASN A 8 5.87 36.76 -19.28
CA ASN A 8 6.09 36.80 -17.84
C ASN A 8 4.82 36.48 -17.03
N ILE A 9 3.65 36.97 -17.48
CA ILE A 9 2.37 36.71 -16.80
C ILE A 9 1.98 35.24 -16.92
N THR A 10 2.18 34.61 -18.09
CA THR A 10 1.92 33.17 -18.28
C THR A 10 2.84 32.32 -17.42
N ASN A 11 4.12 32.69 -17.30
CA ASN A 11 5.11 31.96 -16.51
C ASN A 11 4.82 32.04 -15.00
N GLU A 12 4.45 33.21 -14.49
CA GLU A 12 4.03 33.35 -13.09
C GLU A 12 2.74 32.59 -12.78
N THR A 13 1.77 32.61 -13.71
CA THR A 13 0.49 31.90 -13.54
C THR A 13 0.69 30.40 -13.57
N PHE A 14 1.50 29.89 -14.50
CA PHE A 14 1.88 28.48 -14.59
C PHE A 14 2.66 28.02 -13.35
N SER A 15 3.62 28.84 -12.87
CA SER A 15 4.37 28.56 -11.65
C SER A 15 3.48 28.51 -10.41
N LYS A 16 2.53 29.46 -10.27
CA LYS A 16 1.53 29.44 -9.20
C LYS A 16 0.59 28.24 -9.30
N LEU A 17 0.19 27.83 -10.51
CA LEU A 17 -0.60 26.61 -10.73
C LEU A 17 0.18 25.36 -10.31
N MET A 18 1.42 25.21 -10.76
CA MET A 18 2.28 24.07 -10.39
C MET A 18 2.60 24.04 -8.89
N TYR A 19 2.77 25.20 -8.26
CA TYR A 19 2.99 25.32 -6.82
C TYR A 19 1.73 24.98 -6.01
N TYR A 20 0.57 25.50 -6.43
CA TYR A 20 -0.72 25.21 -5.81
C TYR A 20 -1.09 23.73 -5.98
N ASP A 21 -0.87 23.17 -7.16
CA ASP A 21 -1.14 21.77 -7.49
C ASP A 21 -0.21 20.84 -6.69
N ARG A 22 1.09 21.16 -6.56
CA ARG A 22 2.02 20.45 -5.66
C ARG A 22 1.55 20.46 -4.19
N ASN A 23 1.00 21.58 -3.73
CA ASN A 23 0.44 21.68 -2.38
C ASN A 23 -0.90 20.94 -2.21
N LYS A 24 -1.59 20.66 -3.32
CA LYS A 24 -2.85 19.90 -3.39
C LYS A 24 -2.62 18.39 -3.51
N THR A 25 -1.48 17.95 -4.05
CA THR A 25 -1.00 16.56 -3.99
C THR A 25 -0.60 16.17 -2.57
N ARG A 26 -1.56 16.27 -1.64
CA ARG A 26 -1.43 15.70 -0.32
C ARG A 26 -1.77 14.23 -0.45
N SER A 27 -0.87 13.40 0.06
CA SER A 27 -1.04 11.97 0.33
C SER A 27 -2.51 11.60 0.59
N ASN A 28 -2.97 10.48 0.03
CA ASN A 28 -4.33 10.00 0.28
C ASN A 28 -4.48 9.63 1.76
N LEU A 29 -5.20 10.47 2.52
CA LEU A 29 -5.32 10.35 3.97
C LEU A 29 -5.95 9.02 4.42
N PRO A 30 -7.06 8.52 3.82
CA PRO A 30 -7.65 7.25 4.22
C PRO A 30 -6.68 6.07 4.07
N PHE A 31 -5.93 6.03 2.98
CA PHE A 31 -4.92 4.99 2.75
C PHE A 31 -3.78 5.10 3.78
N GLN A 32 -3.32 6.32 4.09
CA GLN A 32 -2.29 6.54 5.10
C GLN A 32 -2.73 6.09 6.50
N ILE A 33 -4.01 6.28 6.85
CA ILE A 33 -4.59 5.82 8.12
C ILE A 33 -4.63 4.29 8.16
N ALA A 34 -5.04 3.64 7.06
CA ALA A 34 -5.06 2.17 6.98
C ALA A 34 -3.66 1.58 7.19
N LEU A 35 -2.65 2.10 6.48
CA LEU A 35 -1.25 1.70 6.65
C LEU A 35 -0.75 1.93 8.08
N TYR A 36 -1.15 3.03 8.71
CA TYR A 36 -0.75 3.34 10.08
C TYR A 36 -1.35 2.35 11.09
N VAL A 37 -2.64 2.02 10.95
CA VAL A 37 -3.30 1.00 11.79
C VAL A 37 -2.61 -0.36 11.60
N ASN A 38 -2.28 -0.70 10.36
CA ASN A 38 -1.61 -1.96 10.05
C ASN A 38 -0.20 -2.04 10.63
N LEU A 39 0.58 -0.96 10.56
CA LEU A 39 1.90 -0.87 11.18
C LEU A 39 1.90 -1.24 12.67
N TRP A 40 0.84 -0.87 13.40
CA TRP A 40 0.70 -1.22 14.82
C TRP A 40 0.14 -2.62 15.06
N LEU A 41 -0.74 -3.11 14.19
CA LEU A 41 -1.30 -4.46 14.31
C LEU A 41 -0.33 -5.55 13.87
N PHE A 42 0.54 -5.27 12.90
CA PHE A 42 1.52 -6.21 12.38
C PHE A 42 2.41 -6.88 13.44
N PRO A 43 3.07 -6.16 14.38
CA PRO A 43 3.86 -6.81 15.44
C PRO A 43 3.01 -7.65 16.40
N ILE A 44 1.75 -7.26 16.65
CA ILE A 44 0.81 -8.02 17.47
C ILE A 44 0.44 -9.33 16.76
N TRP A 45 0.13 -9.24 15.47
CA TRP A 45 -0.12 -10.41 14.62
C TRP A 45 1.07 -11.35 14.56
N LEU A 46 2.30 -10.82 14.39
CA LEU A 46 3.53 -11.63 14.41
C LEU A 46 3.66 -12.44 15.70
N LEU A 47 3.48 -11.80 16.86
CA LEU A 47 3.61 -12.46 18.15
C LEU A 47 2.57 -13.57 18.33
N ILE A 48 1.30 -13.27 18.03
CA ILE A 48 0.21 -14.25 18.12
C ILE A 48 0.46 -15.41 17.17
N SER A 49 0.89 -15.14 15.94
CA SER A 49 1.20 -16.16 14.94
C SER A 49 2.37 -17.05 15.37
N ILE A 50 3.43 -16.51 15.96
CA ILE A 50 4.57 -17.29 16.48
C ILE A 50 4.12 -18.22 17.62
N VAL A 51 3.37 -17.70 18.59
CA VAL A 51 2.88 -18.51 19.73
C VAL A 51 1.97 -19.65 19.25
N ASN A 52 1.06 -19.36 18.32
CA ASN A 52 0.19 -20.39 17.74
C ASN A 52 0.98 -21.41 16.91
N LEU A 53 1.98 -20.96 16.14
CA LEU A 53 2.84 -21.84 15.35
C LEU A 53 3.64 -22.80 16.23
N ASP A 54 4.23 -22.30 17.32
CA ASP A 54 4.97 -23.12 18.29
C ASP A 54 4.07 -24.18 18.95
N ALA A 55 2.86 -23.77 19.37
CA ALA A 55 1.88 -24.68 19.98
C ALA A 55 1.48 -25.85 19.07
N LYS A 56 1.37 -25.62 17.75
CA LYS A 56 1.00 -26.66 16.76
C LYS A 56 2.19 -27.34 16.09
N TYR A 57 3.41 -26.84 16.26
CA TYR A 57 4.58 -27.26 15.50
C TYR A 57 4.86 -28.76 15.58
N ASN A 58 4.73 -29.35 16.77
CA ASN A 58 5.03 -30.78 16.96
C ASN A 58 3.94 -31.70 16.39
N ASN A 59 2.70 -31.22 16.29
CA ASN A 59 1.53 -32.01 15.89
C ASN A 59 1.28 -31.99 14.37
N LEU A 60 1.89 -31.06 13.65
CA LEU A 60 1.77 -30.95 12.19
C LEU A 60 2.55 -32.06 11.46
N SER A 61 2.09 -32.46 10.28
CA SER A 61 2.87 -33.34 9.40
C SER A 61 4.06 -32.58 8.79
N ASN A 62 5.11 -33.29 8.37
CA ASN A 62 6.36 -32.65 7.94
C ASN A 62 6.18 -31.67 6.76
N VAL A 63 5.29 -31.99 5.81
CA VAL A 63 4.96 -31.13 4.67
C VAL A 63 4.21 -29.88 5.12
N TYR A 64 3.23 -30.02 6.02
CA TYR A 64 2.48 -28.88 6.54
C TYR A 64 3.35 -27.96 7.39
N LYS A 65 4.29 -28.50 8.19
CA LYS A 65 5.26 -27.68 8.92
C LYS A 65 6.02 -26.74 7.98
N LEU A 66 6.58 -27.28 6.90
CA LEU A 66 7.31 -26.50 5.90
C LEU A 66 6.42 -25.43 5.25
N LEU A 67 5.20 -25.80 4.88
CA LEU A 67 4.26 -24.88 4.23
C LEU A 67 3.86 -23.73 5.16
N THR A 68 3.46 -24.02 6.40
CA THR A 68 3.03 -23.00 7.36
C THR A 68 4.18 -22.06 7.73
N VAL A 69 5.39 -22.58 7.98
CA VAL A 69 6.57 -21.76 8.28
C VAL A 69 6.95 -20.89 7.09
N ALA A 70 6.96 -21.44 5.87
CA ALA A 70 7.28 -20.68 4.67
C ALA A 70 6.25 -19.55 4.43
N THR A 71 4.95 -19.85 4.53
CA THR A 71 3.89 -18.85 4.40
C THR A 71 4.03 -17.74 5.43
N PHE A 72 4.28 -18.08 6.70
CA PHE A 72 4.51 -17.08 7.75
C PHE A 72 5.69 -16.15 7.45
N LEU A 73 6.83 -16.70 7.00
CA LEU A 73 8.01 -15.92 6.65
C LEU A 73 7.77 -15.00 5.44
N VAL A 74 7.15 -15.55 4.38
CA VAL A 74 6.82 -14.77 3.17
C VAL A 74 5.87 -13.63 3.52
N LEU A 75 4.79 -13.90 4.27
CA LEU A 75 3.87 -12.86 4.73
C LEU A 75 4.59 -11.77 5.52
N SER A 76 5.43 -12.14 6.49
CA SER A 76 6.15 -11.18 7.35
C SER A 76 7.08 -10.24 6.55
N ILE A 77 7.83 -10.80 5.60
CA ILE A 77 8.77 -10.03 4.76
C ILE A 77 8.00 -9.09 3.84
N PHE A 78 7.01 -9.63 3.11
CA PHE A 78 6.26 -8.83 2.15
C PHE A 78 5.33 -7.82 2.82
N GLU A 79 4.90 -8.05 4.06
CA GLU A 79 4.07 -7.10 4.81
C GLU A 79 4.89 -5.89 5.19
N SER A 80 6.10 -6.12 5.70
CA SER A 80 7.07 -5.07 5.99
C SER A 80 7.42 -4.25 4.74
N LEU A 81 7.68 -4.93 3.62
CA LEU A 81 7.98 -4.27 2.34
C LEU A 81 6.79 -3.46 1.81
N LYS A 82 5.58 -4.04 1.87
CA LYS A 82 4.34 -3.37 1.48
C LYS A 82 4.12 -2.10 2.30
N LEU A 83 4.20 -2.17 3.63
CA LEU A 83 4.02 -1.03 4.52
C LEU A 83 5.03 0.09 4.23
N TYR A 84 6.29 -0.27 4.01
CA TYR A 84 7.33 0.69 3.63
C TYR A 84 7.02 1.40 2.30
N LEU A 85 6.72 0.62 1.25
CA LEU A 85 6.42 1.14 -0.07
C LEU A 85 5.13 1.97 -0.09
N GLY A 86 4.09 1.53 0.62
CA GLY A 86 2.82 2.25 0.73
C GLY A 86 3.00 3.60 1.42
N TYR A 87 3.71 3.61 2.55
CA TYR A 87 4.00 4.85 3.29
C TYR A 87 4.80 5.82 2.44
N LEU A 88 5.91 5.36 1.85
CA LEU A 88 6.78 6.18 1.02
C LEU A 88 6.06 6.67 -0.24
N GLY A 89 5.41 5.77 -0.98
CA GLY A 89 4.75 6.05 -2.25
C GLY A 89 3.61 7.06 -2.11
N ASN A 90 2.79 6.94 -1.06
CA ASN A 90 1.69 7.86 -0.82
C ASN A 90 2.16 9.25 -0.38
N LEU A 91 3.19 9.34 0.48
CA LEU A 91 3.73 10.63 0.93
C LEU A 91 4.54 11.35 -0.15
N THR A 92 5.32 10.62 -0.92
CA THR A 92 6.15 11.20 -1.98
C THR A 92 5.40 11.36 -3.29
N GLY A 93 4.14 10.91 -3.36
CA GLY A 93 3.32 10.98 -4.58
C GLY A 93 3.98 10.24 -5.75
N LYS A 94 4.62 9.11 -5.48
CA LYS A 94 5.28 8.30 -6.49
C LYS A 94 4.45 7.08 -6.83
N ILE A 95 4.01 7.05 -8.09
CA ILE A 95 3.20 5.98 -8.67
C ILE A 95 3.91 4.61 -8.57
N PRO A 96 5.18 4.44 -8.96
CA PRO A 96 5.76 3.10 -9.02
C PRO A 96 5.82 2.42 -7.64
N GLU A 97 6.24 3.13 -6.58
CA GLU A 97 6.28 2.60 -5.22
C GLU A 97 4.88 2.23 -4.71
N LEU A 98 3.89 3.09 -4.95
CA LEU A 98 2.50 2.84 -4.55
C LEU A 98 1.89 1.65 -5.31
N THR A 99 2.21 1.51 -6.61
CA THR A 99 1.78 0.37 -7.43
C THR A 99 2.42 -0.92 -6.93
N SER A 100 3.70 -0.91 -6.58
CA SER A 100 4.37 -2.06 -6.00
C SER A 100 3.73 -2.49 -4.67
N CYS A 101 3.42 -1.54 -3.79
CA CYS A 101 2.66 -1.81 -2.57
C CYS A 101 1.31 -2.49 -2.88
N TRP A 102 0.53 -1.91 -3.79
CA TRP A 102 -0.80 -2.40 -4.15
C TRP A 102 -0.75 -3.80 -4.81
N LEU A 103 0.25 -4.06 -5.67
CA LEU A 103 0.47 -5.37 -6.28
C LEU A 103 0.86 -6.43 -5.24
N ILE A 104 1.73 -6.09 -4.28
CA ILE A 104 2.09 -7.00 -3.19
C ILE A 104 0.84 -7.36 -2.37
N SER A 105 -0.03 -6.38 -2.08
CA SER A 105 -1.30 -6.62 -1.37
C SER A 105 -2.17 -7.66 -2.05
N ILE A 106 -2.33 -7.57 -3.37
CA ILE A 106 -3.24 -8.46 -4.11
C ILE A 106 -2.59 -9.80 -4.46
N LEU A 107 -1.36 -9.80 -4.96
CA LEU A 107 -0.73 -10.99 -5.52
C LEU A 107 -0.11 -11.89 -4.46
N ILE A 108 0.39 -11.31 -3.36
CA ILE A 108 1.11 -12.05 -2.33
C ILE A 108 0.29 -12.09 -1.04
N GLN A 109 -0.07 -10.93 -0.47
CA GLN A 109 -0.72 -10.89 0.84
C GLN A 109 -2.09 -11.54 0.82
N LEU A 110 -2.97 -11.12 -0.10
CA LEU A 110 -4.36 -11.59 -0.12
C LEU A 110 -4.48 -13.12 -0.23
N PRO A 111 -3.82 -13.83 -1.17
CA PRO A 111 -3.95 -15.28 -1.25
C PRO A 111 -3.31 -16.00 -0.06
N LEU A 112 -2.19 -15.52 0.49
CA LEU A 112 -1.51 -16.17 1.61
C LEU A 112 -2.22 -15.93 2.95
N GLU A 113 -2.74 -14.73 3.21
CA GLU A 113 -3.56 -14.45 4.39
C GLU A 113 -4.91 -15.18 4.30
N ALA A 114 -5.53 -15.24 3.12
CA ALA A 114 -6.72 -16.05 2.91
C ALA A 114 -6.42 -17.53 3.16
N PHE A 115 -5.27 -18.04 2.69
CA PHE A 115 -4.83 -19.40 3.00
C PHE A 115 -4.75 -19.63 4.51
N LEU A 116 -4.12 -18.74 5.28
CA LEU A 116 -4.06 -18.87 6.74
C LEU A 116 -5.42 -18.75 7.44
N LEU A 117 -6.36 -17.98 6.89
CA LEU A 117 -7.71 -17.84 7.44
C LEU A 117 -8.59 -19.07 7.16
N PHE A 118 -8.48 -19.64 5.96
CA PHE A 118 -9.28 -20.79 5.53
C PHE A 118 -8.65 -22.14 5.88
N ASP A 119 -7.36 -22.18 6.23
CA ASP A 119 -6.69 -23.39 6.68
C ASP A 119 -7.28 -23.88 8.01
N ARG A 120 -8.22 -24.82 7.91
CA ARG A 120 -8.83 -25.53 9.04
C ARG A 120 -7.97 -26.71 9.50
N GLY A 121 -6.64 -26.57 9.45
CA GLY A 121 -5.72 -27.52 10.06
C GLY A 121 -6.07 -27.81 11.53
N ILE A 122 -5.45 -28.86 12.09
CA ILE A 122 -5.71 -29.42 13.44
C ILE A 122 -6.06 -28.31 14.45
N SER A 123 -7.36 -28.14 14.70
CA SER A 123 -7.97 -27.19 15.65
C SER A 123 -7.29 -25.81 15.69
N SER A 124 -7.44 -25.00 14.62
CA SER A 124 -7.05 -23.58 14.64
C SER A 124 -7.59 -22.89 15.91
N HIS A 125 -6.68 -22.29 16.68
CA HIS A 125 -7.06 -21.59 17.90
C HIS A 125 -7.93 -20.37 17.56
N TYR A 126 -8.96 -20.11 18.36
CA TYR A 126 -9.85 -18.95 18.17
C TYR A 126 -9.08 -17.62 18.06
N SER A 127 -7.96 -17.48 18.78
CA SER A 127 -7.07 -16.31 18.71
C SER A 127 -6.41 -16.14 17.35
N GLU A 128 -5.95 -17.23 16.71
CA GLU A 128 -5.34 -17.22 15.38
C GLU A 128 -6.36 -16.82 14.31
N THR A 129 -7.55 -17.43 14.35
CA THR A 129 -8.62 -17.13 13.37
C THR A 129 -9.07 -15.68 13.50
N LEU A 130 -9.23 -15.18 14.72
CA LEU A 130 -9.67 -13.81 14.98
C LEU A 130 -8.64 -12.79 14.47
N ILE A 131 -7.35 -12.95 14.79
CA ILE A 131 -6.34 -11.99 14.32
C ILE A 131 -6.16 -12.03 12.80
N ASN A 132 -6.18 -13.22 12.18
CA ASN A 132 -6.10 -13.36 10.73
C ASN A 132 -7.32 -12.72 10.05
N PHE A 133 -8.50 -12.85 10.63
CA PHE A 133 -9.70 -12.19 10.11
C PHE A 133 -9.56 -10.66 10.12
N PHE A 134 -9.06 -10.09 11.22
CA PHE A 134 -8.81 -8.64 11.30
C PHE A 134 -7.76 -8.18 10.28
N MET A 135 -6.67 -8.93 10.10
CA MET A 135 -5.64 -8.63 9.10
C MET A 135 -6.22 -8.64 7.68
N VAL A 136 -6.99 -9.67 7.32
CA VAL A 136 -7.64 -9.75 6.00
C VAL A 136 -8.61 -8.59 5.79
N CYS A 137 -9.42 -8.23 6.78
CA CYS A 137 -10.31 -7.08 6.69
C CYS A 137 -9.54 -5.77 6.47
N LEU A 138 -8.44 -5.57 7.19
CA LEU A 138 -7.58 -4.39 7.05
C LEU A 138 -6.90 -4.36 5.68
N LEU A 139 -6.41 -5.50 5.20
CA LEU A 139 -5.82 -5.66 3.88
C LEU A 139 -6.82 -5.30 2.77
N LEU A 140 -8.09 -5.70 2.89
CA LEU A 140 -9.14 -5.31 1.94
C LEU A 140 -9.38 -3.79 1.94
N ILE A 141 -9.39 -3.16 3.12
CA ILE A 141 -9.48 -1.70 3.24
C ILE A 141 -8.27 -1.03 2.57
N GLU A 142 -7.06 -1.53 2.79
CA GLU A 142 -5.84 -1.04 2.15
C GLU A 142 -5.87 -1.20 0.63
N ILE A 143 -6.39 -2.32 0.10
CA ILE A 143 -6.51 -2.55 -1.34
C ILE A 143 -7.46 -1.53 -1.97
N ILE A 144 -8.62 -1.30 -1.35
CA ILE A 144 -9.62 -0.35 -1.85
C ILE A 144 -9.08 1.08 -1.79
N THR A 145 -8.59 1.50 -0.61
CA THR A 145 -8.07 2.86 -0.41
C THR A 145 -6.77 3.11 -1.19
N GLY A 146 -5.96 2.08 -1.38
CA GLY A 146 -4.73 2.11 -2.19
C GLY A 146 -5.02 2.24 -3.68
N MET A 147 -6.05 1.54 -4.20
CA MET A 147 -6.51 1.73 -5.58
C MET A 147 -6.99 3.17 -5.81
N ILE A 148 -7.77 3.72 -4.88
CA ILE A 148 -8.22 5.12 -4.94
C ILE A 148 -7.03 6.07 -4.91
N ALA A 149 -6.04 5.83 -4.05
CA ALA A 149 -4.81 6.63 -3.98
C ALA A 149 -4.05 6.59 -5.31
N LEU A 150 -3.94 5.42 -5.93
CA LEU A 150 -3.28 5.24 -7.23
C LEU A 150 -3.97 6.00 -8.35
N MET A 151 -5.30 5.88 -8.46
CA MET A 151 -6.07 6.57 -9.50
C MET A 151 -5.96 8.09 -9.34
N ASN A 152 -6.13 8.60 -8.13
CA ASN A 152 -5.98 10.03 -7.85
C ASN A 152 -4.59 10.55 -8.23
N LEU A 153 -3.55 9.76 -7.96
CA LEU A 153 -2.18 10.12 -8.28
C LEU A 153 -1.90 10.05 -9.79
N ALA A 154 -2.42 9.05 -10.48
CA ALA A 154 -2.31 8.91 -11.93
C ALA A 154 -3.01 10.07 -12.67
N ASP A 155 -4.24 10.40 -12.28
CA ASP A 155 -5.00 11.51 -12.84
C ASP A 155 -4.28 12.85 -12.65
N HIS A 156 -3.69 13.05 -11.47
CA HIS A 156 -2.91 14.25 -11.17
C HIS A 156 -1.66 14.33 -12.07
N ARG A 157 -0.91 13.24 -12.22
CA ARG A 157 0.27 13.22 -13.12
C ARG A 157 -0.12 13.46 -14.58
N ALA A 158 -1.25 12.91 -15.03
CA ALA A 158 -1.75 13.14 -16.38
C ALA A 158 -2.11 14.62 -16.62
N LYS A 159 -2.77 15.27 -15.65
CA LYS A 159 -3.09 16.70 -15.72
C LYS A 159 -1.83 17.57 -15.78
N VAL A 160 -0.84 17.29 -14.93
CA VAL A 160 0.44 18.02 -14.92
C VAL A 160 1.16 17.86 -16.26
N PHE A 161 1.20 16.65 -16.81
CA PHE A 161 1.81 16.39 -18.12
C PHE A 161 1.10 17.17 -19.24
N TYR A 162 -0.23 17.17 -19.24
CA TYR A 162 -1.02 17.92 -20.22
C TYR A 162 -0.79 19.43 -20.12
N LEU A 163 -0.76 19.98 -18.90
CA LEU A 163 -0.46 21.40 -18.67
C LEU A 163 0.94 21.79 -19.11
N MET A 164 1.93 20.92 -18.87
CA MET A 164 3.31 21.13 -19.33
C MET A 164 3.39 21.17 -20.85
N HIS A 165 2.69 20.25 -21.53
CA HIS A 165 2.65 20.23 -22.99
C HIS A 165 1.99 21.49 -23.58
N LEU A 166 0.87 21.95 -23.01
CA LEU A 166 0.23 23.19 -23.43
C LEU A 166 1.14 24.41 -23.25
N TYR A 167 1.85 24.47 -22.12
CA TYR A 167 2.79 25.56 -21.86
C TYR A 167 3.91 25.60 -22.91
N ASP A 168 4.55 24.46 -23.19
CA ASP A 168 5.62 24.37 -24.19
C ASP A 168 5.15 24.77 -25.59
N THR A 169 3.88 24.52 -25.95
CA THR A 169 3.32 24.96 -27.23
C THR A 169 3.00 26.46 -27.31
N CYS A 170 2.90 27.15 -26.17
CA CYS A 170 2.59 28.58 -26.11
C CYS A 170 3.83 29.48 -26.05
N THR A 171 5.02 28.92 -25.79
CA THR A 171 6.31 29.62 -25.77
C THR A 171 7.10 29.40 -27.05
#